data_AF-A0A942GED9-F1
#
_entry.id   AF-A0A942GED9-F1
#
_cell.length_a   1.000
_cell.length_b   1.000
_cell.length_c   1.000
_cell.angle_alpha   90.00
_cell.angle_beta   90.00
_cell.angle_gamma   90.00
#
_symmetry.space_group_name_H-M   'P 1'
#
loop_
_entity.id
_entity.type
_entity.pdbx_description
1 polymer ?
#
loop_
_entity_poly.entity_id
_entity_poly.type
_entity_poly.pdbx_seq_one_letter_code
_entity_poly.pdbx_strand_id
1 'polypeptide(L)' 'MGNKISPAVIVATISTKDKKAYPFQVLIEPEESGLPETSIVKLEQIMTIDKERLIKKWGF' A
#
# COMPACT_ATOMS: atom_id res chain seq x y z
N MET A 1 -7.94 -13.25 12.56
CA MET A 1 -7.03 -13.22 13.73
C MET A 1 -5.53 -13.21 13.36
N GLY A 2 -5.10 -13.72 12.19
CA GLY A 2 -3.68 -13.80 11.80
C GLY A 2 -2.92 -12.47 11.90
N ASN A 3 -3.39 -11.42 11.23
CA ASN A 3 -2.75 -10.09 11.30
C ASN A 3 -2.88 -9.41 12.68
N LYS A 4 -3.69 -9.94 13.61
CA LYS A 4 -3.79 -9.42 14.98
C LYS A 4 -2.67 -9.96 15.86
N ILE A 5 -2.26 -11.21 15.65
CA ILE A 5 -1.32 -11.94 16.51
C ILE A 5 0.08 -12.05 15.88
N SER A 6 0.17 -12.22 14.55
CA SER A 6 1.46 -12.37 13.84
C SER A 6 2.35 -11.13 14.02
N PRO A 7 3.66 -11.28 14.27
CA PRO A 7 4.60 -10.15 14.26
C PRO A 7 4.83 -9.60 12.84
N ALA A 8 4.58 -10.41 11.81
CA ALA A 8 4.75 -10.02 10.41
C ALA A 8 3.43 -9.72 9.71
N VAL A 9 3.48 -8.83 8.72
CA VAL A 9 2.38 -8.46 7.83
C VAL A 9 2.86 -8.40 6.37
N ILE A 10 1.95 -8.68 5.43
CA ILE A 10 2.21 -8.57 4.00
C ILE A 10 1.72 -7.20 3.53
N VAL A 11 2.55 -6.49 2.77
CA VAL A 11 2.26 -5.14 2.25
C VAL A 11 2.57 -5.04 0.77
N ALA A 12 1.93 -4.10 0.08
CA ALA A 12 2.29 -3.65 -1.27
C ALA A 12 2.76 -2.20 -1.21
N THR A 13 3.67 -1.79 -2.09
CA THR A 13 4.17 -0.42 -2.13
C THR A 13 3.23 0.50 -2.90
N ILE A 14 3.30 1.80 -2.59
CA ILE A 14 2.53 2.86 -3.25
C ILE A 14 3.51 3.90 -3.80
N SER A 15 3.23 4.42 -4.99
CA SER A 15 4.05 5.42 -5.68
C SER A 15 3.17 6.47 -6.36
N THR A 16 3.63 7.72 -6.43
CA THR A 16 3.00 8.79 -7.23
C THR A 16 3.57 8.88 -8.65
N LYS A 17 4.69 8.20 -8.91
CA LYS A 17 5.34 8.09 -10.22
C LYS A 17 4.65 7.07 -11.11
N ASP A 18 4.68 7.33 -12.43
CA ASP A 18 4.19 6.44 -13.50
C ASP A 18 2.74 5.97 -13.30
N LYS A 19 1.79 6.88 -13.53
CA LYS A 19 0.34 6.64 -13.40
C LYS A 19 -0.26 5.82 -14.57
N LYS A 20 0.58 5.26 -15.44
CA LYS A 20 0.13 4.34 -16.50
C LYS A 20 -0.05 2.96 -15.89
N ALA A 21 -1.30 2.58 -15.65
CA ALA A 21 -1.60 1.29 -15.03
C ALA A 21 -1.25 0.10 -15.93
N TYR A 22 -0.44 -0.81 -15.40
CA TYR A 22 -0.28 -2.17 -15.90
C TYR A 22 -1.30 -3.11 -15.25
N PRO A 23 -1.53 -4.33 -15.78
CA PRO A 23 -2.54 -5.25 -15.23
C PRO A 23 -2.34 -5.65 -13.76
N PHE A 24 -1.13 -5.52 -13.25
CA PHE A 24 -0.75 -5.82 -11.86
C PHE A 24 -0.63 -4.56 -10.99
N GLN A 25 -1.13 -3.42 -11.46
CA GLN A 25 -1.11 -2.16 -10.74
C GLN A 25 -2.52 -1.60 -10.61
N VAL A 26 -2.78 -0.92 -9.49
CA VAL A 26 -4.10 -0.36 -9.18
C VAL A 26 -3.95 1.13 -8.93
N LEU A 27 -4.61 1.95 -9.74
CA LEU A 27 -4.72 3.39 -9.51
C LEU A 27 -5.66 3.63 -8.32
N ILE A 28 -5.27 4.57 -7.46
CA ILE A 28 -6.04 4.99 -6.29
C ILE A 28 -6.13 6.51 -6.26
N GLU A 29 -7.35 7.02 -6.08
CA GLU A 29 -7.60 8.45 -6.02
C GLU A 29 -7.48 8.99 -4.58
N PRO A 30 -7.16 10.29 -4.40
CA PRO A 30 -7.04 10.92 -3.08
C PRO A 30 -8.27 10.74 -2.18
N GLU A 31 -9.46 10.89 -2.76
CA GLU A 31 -10.74 10.96 -2.05
C GLU A 31 -11.07 9.65 -1.34
N GLU A 32 -10.60 8.52 -1.88
CA GLU A 32 -10.85 7.18 -1.37
C GLU A 32 -9.65 6.60 -0.60
N SER A 33 -8.43 7.11 -0.80
CA SER A 33 -7.21 6.55 -0.20
C SER A 33 -6.70 7.31 1.03
N GLY A 34 -7.08 8.58 1.21
CA GLY A 34 -6.49 9.47 2.23
C GLY A 34 -5.06 9.90 1.91
N LEU A 35 -4.60 9.69 0.66
CA LEU A 35 -3.34 10.21 0.14
C LEU A 35 -3.54 11.61 -0.45
N PRO A 36 -2.49 12.46 -0.48
CA PRO A 36 -2.61 13.84 -0.97
C PRO A 36 -2.78 13.96 -2.49
N GLU A 37 -2.46 12.92 -3.26
CA GLU A 37 -2.54 12.92 -4.72
C GLU A 37 -2.78 11.50 -5.28
N THR A 38 -3.28 11.43 -6.52
CA THR A 38 -3.50 10.16 -7.23
C THR A 38 -2.22 9.34 -7.24
N SER A 39 -2.32 8.11 -6.77
CA SER A 39 -1.20 7.21 -6.58
C SER A 39 -1.47 5.85 -7.23
N ILE A 40 -0.45 5.01 -7.32
CA ILE A 40 -0.55 3.66 -7.87
C ILE A 40 0.02 2.64 -6.89
N VAL A 41 -0.75 1.59 -6.62
CA VAL A 41 -0.34 0.42 -5.83
C VAL A 41 0.38 -0.54 -6.76
N LYS A 42 1.58 -0.98 -6.37
CA LYS A 42 2.45 -1.87 -7.15
C LYS A 42 2.42 -3.29 -6.60
N LEU A 43 1.58 -4.16 -7.16
CA LEU A 43 1.45 -5.55 -6.69
C LEU A 43 2.66 -6.42 -7.07
N GLU A 44 3.48 -5.96 -8.01
CA GLU A 44 4.78 -6.55 -8.32
C GLU A 44 5.82 -6.34 -7.20
N GLN A 45 5.53 -5.43 -6.25
CA GLN A 45 6.39 -5.10 -5.10
C GLN A 45 5.76 -5.51 -3.75
N ILE A 46 5.06 -6.66 -3.72
CA ILE A 46 4.53 -7.23 -2.48
C ILE A 46 5.66 -7.85 -1.64
N MET A 47 5.66 -7.57 -0.34
CA MET A 47 6.66 -8.10 0.59
C MET A 47 6.09 -8.32 2.00
N THR A 48 6.72 -9.24 2.74
CA THR A 48 6.47 -9.45 4.16
C THR A 48 7.41 -8.56 4.97
N ILE A 49 6.85 -7.78 5.89
CA ILE A 49 7.59 -6.92 6.82
C ILE A 49 7.21 -7.22 8.26
N ASP A 50 8.09 -6.87 9.19
CA ASP A 50 7.72 -6.79 10.60
C ASP A 50 6.75 -5.62 10.82
N LYS A 51 5.75 -5.81 11.69
CA LYS A 51 4.80 -4.78 12.11
C LYS A 51 5.47 -3.56 12.73
N GLU A 52 6.61 -3.74 13.41
CA GLU A 52 7.37 -2.63 14.00
C GLU A 52 7.83 -1.60 12.96
N ARG A 53 7.89 -1.98 11.67
CA ARG A 53 8.22 -1.06 10.57
C ARG A 53 7.06 -0.14 10.17
N LEU A 54 5.84 -0.37 10.67
CA LEU A 54 4.69 0.49 10.44
C LEU A 54 4.73 1.70 11.38
N ILE A 55 4.82 2.90 10.82
CA ILE A 55 5.01 4.14 11.60
C ILE A 55 3.68 4.84 11.88
N LYS A 56 2.85 5.03 10.85
CA LYS A 56 1.62 5.84 10.92
C LYS A 56 0.56 5.32 9.94
N LYS A 57 -0.71 5.37 10.35
CA LYS A 57 -1.87 5.16 9.46
C LYS A 57 -2.16 6.45 8.67
N TRP A 58 -2.28 6.34 7.35
CA TRP A 58 -2.57 7.47 6.45
C TRP A 58 -4.02 7.52 5.98
N GLY A 59 -4.55 6.39 5.48
CA GLY A 59 -5.94 6.28 5.01
C GLY A 59 -6.95 5.92 6.11
N PHE A 60 -8.20 5.71 5.71
CA PHE A 60 -9.36 5.48 6.59
C PHE A 60 -9.56 3.99 6.90
#